data_AF-A0A3D1US20-F1
#
_entry.id   AF-A0A3D1US20-F1
#
_cell.length_a   1.000
_cell.length_b   1.000
_cell.length_c   1.000
_cell.angle_alpha   90.00
_cell.angle_beta   90.00
_cell.angle_gamma   90.00
#
_symmetry.space_group_name_H-M   'P 1'
#
loop_
_entity.id
_entity.type
_entity.pdbx_description
1 polymer ?
#
loop_
_entity_poly.entity_id
_entity_poly.type
_entity_poly.pdbx_seq_one_letter_code
_entity_poly.pdbx_strand_id
1 'polypeptide(L)'
;MKMILTLCLLAAAALPSFAAGESLIVTSDGKRINTSSITAKPNGDLEYVSPDNSSLRVRIAKGRYRYAWVPKPADVTEADAKYKSGDYKAAAELYLKAYLNYRNLGWDVYCMMMEADTLDKLGMTPDAVSKLENLKKTRVLNPDLENDYQRAMFRLALLYLKTGSTEAAEQLLAKVSRSRNDELASSAFMKRAEILAGRGNRKDAANLYFQVALLFPKSAKHPEALYRTYENLKALKDARADKFAARLKAEYPNDSFAKRLK
;
A
#
# COMPACT_ATOMS: atom_id res chain seq x y z
N MET A 1 -36.63 37.32 -39.01
CA MET A 1 -36.65 35.84 -38.94
C MET A 1 -35.34 35.31 -39.49
N LYS A 2 -34.42 34.89 -38.62
CA LYS A 2 -33.35 33.88 -38.82
C LYS A 2 -32.41 33.94 -37.60
N MET A 3 -32.69 33.08 -36.63
CA MET A 3 -31.83 32.73 -35.50
C MET A 3 -30.58 32.02 -36.06
N ILE A 4 -29.39 32.54 -35.79
CA ILE A 4 -28.14 31.82 -36.03
C ILE A 4 -27.79 31.11 -34.73
N LEU A 5 -27.98 29.79 -34.73
CA LEU A 5 -27.66 28.89 -33.62
C LEU A 5 -26.18 28.51 -33.76
N THR A 6 -25.31 29.08 -32.92
CA THR A 6 -23.89 28.71 -32.88
C THR A 6 -23.73 27.45 -32.03
N LEU A 7 -23.49 26.32 -32.68
CA LEU A 7 -23.24 25.03 -32.04
C LEU A 7 -21.76 24.94 -31.63
N CYS A 8 -21.46 25.11 -30.34
CA CYS A 8 -20.13 24.83 -29.79
C CYS A 8 -19.89 23.31 -29.74
N LEU A 9 -19.06 22.81 -30.65
CA LEU A 9 -18.52 21.44 -30.59
C LEU A 9 -17.57 21.35 -29.39
N LEU A 10 -18.00 20.73 -28.29
CA LEU A 10 -17.07 20.25 -27.26
C LEU A 10 -16.35 19.03 -27.82
N ALA A 11 -15.07 19.19 -28.13
CA ALA A 11 -14.15 18.07 -28.34
C ALA A 11 -13.92 17.39 -26.98
N ALA A 12 -14.70 16.35 -26.69
CA ALA A 12 -14.44 15.46 -25.58
C ALA A 12 -13.15 14.69 -25.88
N ALA A 13 -12.06 15.02 -25.18
CA ALA A 13 -10.89 14.18 -25.14
C ALA A 13 -11.31 12.84 -24.52
N ALA A 14 -11.44 11.80 -25.35
CA ALA A 14 -11.68 10.45 -24.91
C ALA A 14 -10.47 10.01 -24.07
N LEU A 15 -10.60 10.04 -22.75
CA LEU A 15 -9.72 9.28 -21.88
C LEU A 15 -9.92 7.81 -22.25
N PRO A 16 -8.86 7.03 -22.52
CA PRO A 16 -9.01 5.61 -22.76
C PRO A 16 -9.59 4.96 -21.50
N SER A 17 -10.88 4.66 -21.55
CA SER A 17 -11.55 3.81 -20.59
C SER A 17 -11.04 2.39 -20.83
N PHE A 18 -10.19 1.88 -19.95
CA PHE A 18 -9.83 0.47 -19.95
C PHE A 18 -11.11 -0.33 -19.75
N ALA A 19 -11.45 -1.22 -20.68
CA ALA A 19 -12.49 -2.20 -20.43
C ALA A 19 -12.04 -3.05 -19.23
N ALA A 20 -12.91 -3.20 -18.24
CA ALA A 20 -12.65 -4.08 -17.11
C ALA A 20 -12.35 -5.50 -17.65
N GLY A 21 -11.10 -5.96 -17.51
CA GLY A 21 -10.68 -7.29 -17.97
C GLY A 21 -9.50 -7.31 -18.94
N GLU A 22 -8.99 -6.18 -19.42
CA GLU A 22 -7.83 -6.17 -20.32
C GLU A 22 -6.50 -6.24 -19.58
N SER A 23 -5.56 -7.04 -20.09
CA SER A 23 -4.19 -7.12 -19.61
C SER A 23 -3.30 -6.13 -20.36
N LEU A 24 -2.21 -5.69 -19.72
CA LEU A 24 -1.32 -4.66 -20.25
C LEU A 24 0.13 -5.14 -20.23
N ILE A 25 0.84 -4.93 -21.33
CA ILE A 25 2.31 -4.96 -21.39
C ILE A 25 2.81 -3.55 -21.71
N VAL A 26 3.77 -3.07 -20.94
CA VAL A 26 4.54 -1.86 -21.30
C VAL A 26 5.93 -2.29 -21.72
N THR A 27 6.24 -2.07 -22.99
CA THR A 27 7.52 -2.44 -23.60
C THR A 27 8.66 -1.55 -23.09
N SER A 28 9.92 -1.94 -23.33
CA SER A 28 11.09 -1.20 -22.83
C SER A 28 11.21 0.21 -23.41
N ASP A 29 10.74 0.41 -24.64
CA ASP A 29 10.63 1.72 -25.32
C ASP A 29 9.36 2.51 -24.92
N GLY A 30 8.51 1.96 -24.03
CA GLY A 30 7.34 2.64 -23.48
C GLY A 30 6.04 2.45 -24.25
N LYS A 31 6.03 1.70 -25.36
CA LYS A 31 4.79 1.32 -26.05
C LYS A 31 3.90 0.47 -25.13
N ARG A 32 2.59 0.73 -25.18
CA ARG A 32 1.56 -0.04 -24.47
C ARG A 32 0.94 -1.05 -25.41
N ILE A 33 0.77 -2.28 -24.94
CA ILE A 33 0.09 -3.37 -25.65
C ILE A 33 -1.03 -3.85 -24.74
N ASN A 34 -2.27 -3.53 -25.10
CA ASN A 34 -3.47 -4.07 -24.44
C ASN A 34 -3.80 -5.41 -25.09
N THR A 35 -4.01 -6.45 -24.28
CA THR A 35 -4.23 -7.83 -24.73
C THR A 35 -5.22 -8.53 -23.81
N SER A 36 -5.95 -9.51 -24.33
CA SER A 36 -6.92 -10.28 -23.54
C SER A 36 -6.26 -11.24 -22.55
N SER A 37 -5.02 -11.66 -22.80
CA SER A 37 -4.27 -12.46 -21.82
C SER A 37 -2.75 -12.33 -21.96
N ILE A 38 -2.07 -12.59 -20.84
CA ILE A 38 -0.62 -12.68 -20.73
C ILE A 38 -0.29 -13.89 -19.85
N THR A 39 0.70 -14.68 -20.25
CA THR A 39 1.27 -15.76 -19.46
C THR A 39 2.77 -15.52 -19.29
N ALA A 40 3.24 -15.54 -18.05
CA ALA A 40 4.66 -15.49 -17.75
C ALA A 40 5.28 -16.89 -17.88
N LYS A 41 6.40 -16.99 -18.61
CA LYS A 41 7.19 -18.22 -18.72
C LYS A 41 8.25 -18.27 -17.59
N PRO A 42 8.77 -19.47 -17.23
CA PRO A 42 9.77 -19.61 -16.16
C PRO A 42 11.05 -18.79 -16.36
N ASN A 43 11.48 -18.59 -17.61
CA ASN A 43 12.65 -17.78 -17.96
C ASN A 43 12.40 -16.26 -17.87
N GLY A 44 11.16 -15.85 -17.57
CA GLY A 44 10.74 -14.45 -17.49
C GLY A 44 10.30 -13.83 -18.82
N ASP A 45 10.17 -14.60 -19.89
CA ASP A 45 9.49 -14.12 -21.09
C ASP A 45 7.98 -14.07 -20.86
N LEU A 46 7.29 -13.25 -21.66
CA LEU A 46 5.84 -13.23 -21.68
C LEU A 46 5.34 -13.77 -23.01
N GLU A 47 4.24 -14.51 -22.95
CA GLU A 47 3.42 -14.90 -24.09
C GLU A 47 2.07 -14.21 -23.95
N TYR A 48 1.57 -13.61 -25.03
CA TYR A 48 0.31 -12.87 -25.01
C TYR A 48 -0.48 -13.06 -26.29
N VAL A 49 -1.78 -12.78 -26.24
CA VAL A 49 -2.65 -12.79 -27.43
C VAL A 49 -2.38 -11.56 -28.28
N SER A 50 -2.18 -11.72 -29.59
CA SER A 50 -2.03 -10.54 -30.45
C SER A 50 -3.31 -9.69 -30.40
N PRO A 51 -3.22 -8.37 -30.17
CA PRO A 51 -4.39 -7.48 -30.18
C PRO A 51 -5.13 -7.50 -31.52
N ASP A 52 -4.39 -7.75 -32.61
CA ASP A 52 -4.92 -7.75 -33.98
C ASP A 52 -5.45 -9.13 -34.42
N ASN A 53 -5.11 -10.20 -33.70
CA ASN A 53 -5.55 -11.57 -34.02
C ASN A 53 -5.61 -12.44 -32.76
N SER A 54 -6.83 -12.74 -32.30
CA SER A 54 -7.09 -13.51 -31.07
C SER A 54 -6.59 -14.95 -31.09
N SER A 55 -6.35 -15.52 -32.28
CA SER A 55 -5.78 -16.86 -32.45
C SER A 55 -4.24 -16.87 -32.44
N LEU A 56 -3.61 -15.72 -32.65
CA LEU A 56 -2.16 -15.60 -32.65
C LEU A 56 -1.63 -15.38 -31.22
N ARG A 57 -0.65 -16.19 -30.83
CA ARG A 57 0.14 -15.99 -29.61
C ARG A 57 1.51 -15.43 -29.98
N VAL A 58 1.89 -14.35 -29.31
CA VAL A 58 3.15 -13.64 -29.53
C VAL A 58 4.01 -13.75 -28.28
N ARG A 59 5.32 -13.96 -28.47
CA ARG A 59 6.31 -13.95 -27.38
C ARG A 59 7.03 -12.62 -27.34
N ILE A 60 7.23 -12.08 -26.14
CA ILE A 60 8.13 -10.96 -25.87
C ILE A 60 9.16 -11.38 -24.83
N ALA A 61 10.44 -11.25 -25.20
CA ALA A 61 11.55 -11.67 -24.36
C ALA A 61 11.70 -10.77 -23.12
N LYS A 62 12.19 -11.34 -22.02
CA LYS A 62 12.62 -10.59 -20.84
C LYS A 62 13.59 -9.48 -21.23
N GLY A 63 13.37 -8.27 -20.75
CA GLY A 63 14.16 -7.09 -21.09
C GLY A 63 13.68 -6.32 -22.32
N ARG A 64 12.75 -6.87 -23.12
CA ARG A 64 12.00 -6.13 -24.15
C ARG A 64 10.72 -5.50 -23.61
N TYR A 65 10.38 -5.77 -22.36
CA TYR A 65 9.31 -5.11 -21.63
C TYR A 65 9.78 -4.59 -20.27
N ARG A 66 9.13 -3.53 -19.80
CA ARG A 66 9.38 -2.89 -18.50
C ARG A 66 8.55 -3.53 -17.40
N TYR A 67 7.25 -3.68 -17.63
CA TYR A 67 6.34 -4.39 -16.74
C TYR A 67 5.14 -4.93 -17.51
N ALA A 68 4.46 -5.90 -16.92
CA ALA A 68 3.18 -6.39 -17.38
C ALA A 68 2.22 -6.48 -16.20
N TRP A 69 0.93 -6.41 -16.51
CA TRP A 69 -0.14 -6.46 -15.54
C TRP A 69 -1.31 -7.25 -16.12
N VAL A 70 -1.91 -8.09 -15.28
CA VAL A 70 -3.16 -8.78 -15.58
C VAL A 70 -4.22 -8.40 -14.53
N PRO A 71 -5.51 -8.39 -14.89
CA PRO A 71 -6.58 -8.29 -13.91
C PRO A 71 -6.45 -9.34 -12.80
N LYS A 72 -7.09 -9.09 -11.65
CA LYS A 72 -6.98 -9.94 -10.47
C LYS A 72 -7.23 -11.43 -10.80
N PRO A 73 -6.21 -12.29 -10.65
CA PRO A 73 -6.36 -13.70 -10.95
C PRO A 73 -7.33 -14.39 -10.00
N ALA A 74 -7.97 -15.45 -10.48
CA ALA A 74 -8.85 -16.31 -9.67
C ALA A 74 -8.10 -16.91 -8.47
N ASP A 75 -6.85 -17.36 -8.67
CA ASP A 75 -5.99 -17.89 -7.60
C ASP A 75 -5.78 -16.89 -6.45
N VAL A 76 -5.61 -15.60 -6.77
CA VAL A 76 -5.46 -14.53 -5.77
C VAL A 76 -6.78 -14.30 -5.04
N THR A 77 -7.90 -14.38 -5.75
CA THR A 77 -9.24 -14.25 -5.15
C THR A 77 -9.54 -15.42 -4.21
N GLU A 78 -9.13 -16.63 -4.57
CA GLU A 78 -9.24 -17.81 -3.70
C GLU A 78 -8.36 -17.67 -2.45
N ALA A 79 -7.11 -17.24 -2.61
CA ALA A 79 -6.19 -16.99 -1.48
C ALA A 79 -6.77 -15.94 -0.51
N ASP A 80 -7.32 -14.84 -1.04
CA ASP A 80 -8.01 -13.83 -0.25
C ASP A 80 -9.21 -14.39 0.52
N ALA A 81 -9.98 -15.31 -0.09
CA ALA A 81 -11.12 -15.92 0.56
C ALA A 81 -10.70 -16.80 1.75
N LYS A 82 -9.64 -17.61 1.58
CA LYS A 82 -9.06 -18.41 2.67
C LYS A 82 -8.50 -17.55 3.79
N TYR A 83 -7.83 -16.45 3.43
CA TYR A 83 -7.34 -15.48 4.40
C TYR A 83 -8.49 -14.89 5.22
N LYS A 84 -9.58 -14.45 4.55
CA LYS A 84 -10.76 -13.87 5.22
C LYS A 84 -11.50 -14.87 6.11
N SER A 85 -11.52 -16.15 5.75
CA SER A 85 -12.13 -17.20 6.58
C SER A 85 -11.25 -17.65 7.75
N GLY A 86 -10.04 -17.09 7.89
CA GLY A 86 -9.08 -17.49 8.93
C GLY A 86 -8.36 -18.81 8.65
N ASP A 87 -8.53 -19.39 7.45
CA ASP A 87 -7.79 -20.57 7.00
C ASP A 87 -6.42 -20.13 6.50
N TYR A 88 -5.59 -19.68 7.45
CA TYR A 88 -4.28 -19.10 7.16
C TYR A 88 -3.32 -20.13 6.56
N LYS A 89 -3.47 -21.42 6.88
CA LYS A 89 -2.64 -22.45 6.26
C LYS A 89 -2.91 -22.55 4.76
N ALA A 90 -4.18 -22.71 4.36
CA ALA A 90 -4.52 -22.76 2.93
C ALA A 90 -4.22 -21.43 2.23
N ALA A 91 -4.46 -20.29 2.89
CA ALA A 91 -4.15 -18.98 2.33
C ALA A 91 -2.66 -18.83 1.99
N ALA A 92 -1.75 -19.27 2.88
CA ALA A 92 -0.31 -19.18 2.65
C ALA A 92 0.12 -19.99 1.42
N GLU A 93 -0.37 -21.23 1.29
CA GLU A 93 -0.10 -22.11 0.14
C GLU A 93 -0.62 -21.49 -1.17
N LEU A 94 -1.83 -20.91 -1.16
CA LEU A 94 -2.42 -20.27 -2.32
C LEU A 94 -1.72 -18.97 -2.71
N TYR A 95 -1.32 -18.12 -1.76
CA TYR A 95 -0.53 -16.92 -2.07
C TYR A 95 0.84 -17.27 -2.65
N LEU A 96 1.51 -18.31 -2.14
CA LEU A 96 2.78 -18.77 -2.72
C LEU A 96 2.59 -19.25 -4.16
N LYS A 97 1.56 -20.07 -4.41
CA LYS A 97 1.21 -20.54 -5.77
C LYS A 97 0.92 -19.36 -6.70
N ALA A 98 0.11 -18.41 -6.25
CA ALA A 98 -0.20 -17.21 -7.02
C ALA A 98 1.04 -16.36 -7.30
N TYR A 99 1.92 -16.16 -6.31
CA TYR A 99 3.20 -15.47 -6.51
C TYR A 99 4.01 -16.14 -7.63
N LEU A 100 4.18 -17.47 -7.59
CA LEU A 100 4.97 -18.18 -8.61
C LEU A 100 4.38 -18.03 -10.02
N ASN A 101 3.04 -18.02 -10.13
CA ASN A 101 2.33 -17.89 -11.41
C ASN A 101 2.33 -16.46 -11.96
N TYR A 102 2.27 -15.45 -11.08
CA TYR A 102 1.98 -14.06 -11.45
C TYR A 102 3.08 -13.06 -11.08
N ARG A 103 4.26 -13.50 -10.64
CA ARG A 103 5.36 -12.61 -10.19
C ARG A 103 5.89 -11.61 -11.21
N ASN A 104 5.61 -11.82 -12.49
CA ASN A 104 5.97 -10.88 -13.57
C ASN A 104 4.75 -10.17 -14.18
N LEU A 105 3.58 -10.36 -13.57
CA LEU A 105 2.27 -9.92 -14.07
C LEU A 105 1.56 -8.97 -13.08
N GLY A 106 2.33 -8.34 -12.19
CA GLY A 106 1.85 -7.28 -11.30
C GLY A 106 1.22 -7.75 -9.99
N TRP A 107 1.39 -9.03 -9.62
CA TRP A 107 0.84 -9.59 -8.38
C TRP A 107 1.90 -10.06 -7.39
N ASP A 108 3.19 -9.93 -7.71
CA ASP A 108 4.30 -10.29 -6.85
C ASP A 108 4.23 -9.60 -5.48
N VAL A 109 4.18 -8.26 -5.48
CA VAL A 109 4.21 -7.44 -4.27
C VAL A 109 3.04 -7.80 -3.35
N TYR A 110 1.84 -7.88 -3.91
CA TYR A 110 0.62 -8.20 -3.18
C TYR A 110 0.69 -9.61 -2.59
N CYS A 111 1.00 -10.63 -3.41
CA CYS A 111 1.05 -12.02 -2.94
C CYS A 111 2.13 -12.22 -1.88
N MET A 112 3.32 -11.63 -2.03
CA MET A 112 4.37 -11.71 -1.02
C MET A 112 3.96 -11.02 0.29
N MET A 113 3.29 -9.86 0.21
CA MET A 113 2.78 -9.16 1.40
C MET A 113 1.72 -9.98 2.13
N MET A 114 0.74 -10.50 1.40
CA MET A 114 -0.35 -11.28 2.00
C MET A 114 0.12 -12.64 2.52
N GLU A 115 1.06 -13.30 1.85
CA GLU A 115 1.72 -14.51 2.35
C GLU A 115 2.45 -14.21 3.66
N ALA A 116 3.24 -13.12 3.73
CA ALA A 116 3.93 -12.73 4.95
C ALA A 116 2.95 -12.41 6.10
N ASP A 117 1.85 -11.72 5.81
CA ASP A 117 0.82 -11.46 6.83
C ASP A 117 0.21 -12.77 7.36
N THR A 118 -0.07 -13.71 6.45
CA THR A 118 -0.59 -15.03 6.77
C THR A 118 0.38 -15.87 7.61
N LEU A 119 1.67 -15.86 7.27
CA LEU A 119 2.73 -16.51 8.04
C LEU A 119 2.82 -15.94 9.47
N ASP A 120 2.69 -14.62 9.62
CA ASP A 120 2.66 -13.98 10.94
C ASP A 120 1.44 -14.43 11.77
N LYS A 121 0.27 -14.60 11.14
CA LYS A 121 -0.94 -15.14 11.80
C LYS A 121 -0.78 -16.59 12.25
N LEU A 122 0.04 -17.37 11.55
CA LEU A 122 0.41 -18.74 11.92
C LEU A 122 1.51 -18.81 13.00
N GLY A 123 1.99 -17.66 13.48
CA GLY A 123 3.10 -17.59 14.44
C GLY A 123 4.48 -17.74 13.79
N MET A 124 4.55 -17.93 12.48
CA MET A 124 5.79 -18.06 11.69
C MET A 124 6.37 -16.68 11.36
N THR A 125 6.57 -15.87 12.40
CA THR A 125 7.02 -14.47 12.28
C THR A 125 8.41 -14.35 11.59
N PRO A 126 9.40 -15.22 11.87
CA PRO A 126 10.69 -15.18 11.17
C PRO A 126 10.55 -15.38 9.65
N ASP A 127 9.66 -16.27 9.21
CA ASP A 127 9.42 -16.54 7.79
C ASP A 127 8.71 -15.36 7.12
N ALA A 128 7.77 -14.72 7.82
CA ALA A 128 7.13 -13.49 7.38
C ALA A 128 8.14 -12.35 7.16
N VAL A 129 9.09 -12.17 8.09
CA VAL A 129 10.18 -11.18 7.96
C VAL A 129 11.05 -11.52 6.76
N SER A 130 11.50 -12.78 6.63
CA SER A 130 12.34 -13.23 5.51
C SER A 130 11.67 -13.00 4.16
N LYS A 131 10.36 -13.26 4.05
CA LYS A 131 9.57 -13.02 2.83
C LYS A 131 9.63 -11.55 2.39
N LEU A 132 9.34 -10.62 3.31
CA LEU A 132 9.31 -9.19 3.00
C LEU A 132 10.71 -8.57 2.88
N GLU A 133 11.71 -9.12 3.56
CA GLU A 133 13.12 -8.77 3.34
C GLU A 133 13.58 -9.06 1.92
N ASN A 134 13.13 -10.18 1.34
CA ASN A 134 13.41 -10.48 -0.06
C ASN A 134 12.70 -9.50 -1.00
N LEU A 135 11.51 -9.01 -0.63
CA LEU A 135 10.81 -7.98 -1.42
C LEU A 135 11.61 -6.66 -1.49
N LYS A 136 12.36 -6.27 -0.46
CA LYS A 136 13.23 -5.07 -0.48
C LYS A 136 14.29 -5.08 -1.59
N LYS A 137 14.65 -6.27 -2.09
CA LYS A 137 15.61 -6.44 -3.20
C LYS A 137 14.95 -6.24 -4.57
N THR A 138 13.62 -6.14 -4.61
CA THR A 138 12.85 -6.03 -5.85
C THR A 138 12.74 -4.57 -6.27
N ARG A 139 12.96 -4.31 -7.55
CA ARG A 139 12.71 -3.00 -8.15
C ARG A 139 11.27 -2.95 -8.64
N VAL A 140 10.45 -2.09 -8.05
CA VAL A 140 9.08 -1.84 -8.50
C VAL A 140 9.13 -1.01 -9.78
N LEU A 141 8.81 -1.64 -10.91
CA LEU A 141 8.85 -1.00 -12.24
C LEU A 141 7.49 -0.46 -12.68
N ASN A 142 6.40 -1.03 -12.16
CA ASN A 142 5.05 -0.52 -12.37
C ASN A 142 4.73 0.53 -11.29
N PRO A 143 4.56 1.81 -11.64
CA PRO A 143 4.23 2.86 -10.68
C PRO A 143 2.95 2.59 -9.89
N ASP A 144 2.00 1.85 -10.46
CA ASP A 144 0.73 1.53 -9.81
C ASP A 144 0.90 0.58 -8.61
N LEU A 145 2.02 -0.16 -8.57
CA LEU A 145 2.37 -1.05 -7.45
C LEU A 145 3.13 -0.34 -6.33
N GLU A 146 3.47 0.94 -6.49
CA GLU A 146 4.21 1.69 -5.47
C GLU A 146 3.44 1.71 -4.15
N ASN A 147 2.11 1.84 -4.20
CA ASN A 147 1.30 1.83 -2.98
C ASN A 147 1.38 0.49 -2.25
N ASP A 148 1.22 -0.63 -2.96
CA ASP A 148 1.31 -1.96 -2.36
C ASP A 148 2.71 -2.25 -1.85
N TYR A 149 3.75 -1.76 -2.54
CA TYR A 149 5.12 -1.89 -2.07
C TYR A 149 5.34 -1.13 -0.75
N GLN A 150 4.88 0.12 -0.66
CA GLN A 150 4.98 0.88 0.59
C GLN A 150 4.16 0.24 1.71
N ARG A 151 2.99 -0.36 1.41
CA ARG A 151 2.21 -1.13 2.38
C ARG A 151 2.97 -2.36 2.88
N ALA A 152 3.64 -3.07 1.98
CA ALA A 152 4.50 -4.20 2.35
C ALA A 152 5.68 -3.76 3.22
N MET A 153 6.30 -2.61 2.91
CA MET A 153 7.37 -2.03 3.73
C MET A 153 6.86 -1.60 5.12
N PHE A 154 5.68 -1.00 5.20
CA PHE A 154 5.05 -0.71 6.49
C PHE A 154 4.82 -2.00 7.29
N ARG A 155 4.29 -3.05 6.64
CA ARG A 155 4.07 -4.35 7.28
C ARG A 155 5.37 -4.96 7.81
N LEU A 156 6.45 -4.93 7.02
CA LEU A 156 7.77 -5.39 7.46
C LEU A 156 8.26 -4.60 8.68
N ALA A 157 8.04 -3.29 8.71
CA ALA A 157 8.41 -2.48 9.87
C ALA A 157 7.65 -2.92 11.14
N LEU A 158 6.36 -3.26 11.03
CA LEU A 158 5.60 -3.80 12.15
C LEU A 158 6.13 -5.17 12.62
N LEU A 159 6.53 -6.02 11.69
CA LEU A 159 7.15 -7.32 12.03
C LEU A 159 8.49 -7.12 12.75
N TYR A 160 9.33 -6.21 12.28
CA TYR A 160 10.57 -5.86 12.98
C TYR A 160 10.31 -5.37 14.41
N LEU A 161 9.29 -4.53 14.63
CA LEU A 161 8.92 -4.11 16.00
C LEU A 161 8.50 -5.32 16.85
N LYS A 162 7.71 -6.24 16.29
CA LYS A 162 7.29 -7.47 16.96
C LYS A 162 8.48 -8.37 17.33
N THR A 163 9.53 -8.40 16.51
CA THR A 163 10.74 -9.21 16.76
C THR A 163 11.86 -8.45 17.49
N GLY A 164 11.59 -7.22 17.96
CA GLY A 164 12.56 -6.40 18.70
C GLY A 164 13.61 -5.70 17.83
N SER A 165 13.55 -5.79 16.50
CA SER A 165 14.45 -5.12 15.55
C SER A 165 14.06 -3.65 15.33
N THR A 166 14.00 -2.88 16.43
CA THR A 166 13.39 -1.53 16.45
C THR A 166 14.10 -0.55 15.51
N GLU A 167 15.43 -0.58 15.44
CA GLU A 167 16.22 0.33 14.60
C GLU A 167 15.92 0.11 13.10
N ALA A 168 15.77 -1.15 12.69
CA ALA A 168 15.40 -1.50 11.32
C ALA A 168 13.96 -1.05 11.00
N ALA A 169 13.04 -1.18 11.97
CA ALA A 169 11.69 -0.66 11.85
C ALA A 169 11.66 0.86 11.66
N GLU A 170 12.41 1.61 12.48
CA GLU A 170 12.47 3.08 12.39
C GLU A 170 12.98 3.57 11.04
N GLN A 171 14.03 2.94 10.51
CA GLN A 171 14.56 3.27 9.18
C GLN A 171 13.51 3.06 8.09
N LEU A 172 12.74 1.98 8.19
CA LEU A 172 11.72 1.66 7.20
C LEU A 172 10.49 2.57 7.32
N LEU A 173 10.02 2.82 8.54
CA LEU A 173 8.93 3.78 8.79
C LEU A 173 9.28 5.19 8.34
N ALA A 174 10.54 5.62 8.48
CA ALA A 174 10.99 6.92 7.98
C ALA A 174 10.95 7.03 6.44
N LYS A 175 11.08 5.91 5.72
CA LYS A 175 10.88 5.86 4.27
C LYS A 175 9.38 5.88 3.94
N VAL A 176 8.60 5.03 4.61
CA VAL A 176 7.15 4.92 4.38
C VAL A 176 6.41 6.22 4.72
N SER A 177 6.88 7.00 5.70
CA SER A 177 6.28 8.31 6.04
C SER A 177 6.39 9.35 4.92
N ARG A 178 7.14 9.07 3.85
CA ARG A 178 7.22 9.89 2.63
C ARG A 178 6.32 9.38 1.50
N SER A 179 5.50 8.37 1.77
CA SER A 179 4.52 7.84 0.81
C SER A 179 3.55 8.94 0.36
N ARG A 180 3.10 8.86 -0.89
CA ARG A 180 2.03 9.72 -1.44
C ARG A 180 0.63 9.32 -0.97
N ASN A 181 0.53 8.20 -0.24
CA ASN A 181 -0.71 7.77 0.38
C ASN A 181 -0.75 8.31 1.82
N ASP A 182 -1.62 9.29 2.06
CA ASP A 182 -1.75 9.99 3.33
C ASP A 182 -2.08 9.05 4.50
N GLU A 183 -2.91 8.01 4.30
CA GLU A 183 -3.24 7.05 5.36
C GLU A 183 -2.04 6.20 5.76
N LEU A 184 -1.24 5.81 4.77
CA LEU A 184 -0.02 5.05 5.02
C LEU A 184 1.07 5.92 5.65
N ALA A 185 1.24 7.15 5.14
CA ALA A 185 2.20 8.11 5.66
C ALA A 185 1.89 8.48 7.12
N SER A 186 0.64 8.86 7.41
CA SER A 186 0.17 9.14 8.77
C SER A 186 0.36 7.94 9.70
N SER A 187 0.02 6.72 9.27
CA SER A 187 0.25 5.51 10.06
C SER A 187 1.73 5.28 10.39
N ALA A 188 2.64 5.57 9.44
CA ALA A 188 4.07 5.50 9.68
C ALA A 188 4.56 6.57 10.66
N PHE A 189 4.07 7.80 10.56
CA PHE A 189 4.33 8.85 11.55
C PHE A 189 3.85 8.45 12.96
N MET A 190 2.62 7.94 13.08
CA MET A 190 2.07 7.45 14.35
C MET A 190 2.97 6.39 14.98
N LYS A 191 3.38 5.38 14.20
CA LYS A 191 4.25 4.31 14.71
C LYS A 191 5.64 4.82 15.14
N ARG A 192 6.23 5.76 14.42
CA ARG A 192 7.49 6.41 14.84
C ARG A 192 7.32 7.18 16.14
N ALA A 193 6.20 7.90 16.30
CA ALA A 193 5.88 8.62 17.52
C ALA A 193 5.68 7.67 18.72
N GLU A 194 5.04 6.52 18.51
CA GLU A 194 4.89 5.46 19.51
C GLU A 194 6.26 4.94 20.00
N ILE A 195 7.19 4.69 19.08
CA ILE A 195 8.56 4.23 19.42
C ILE A 195 9.28 5.28 20.29
N LEU A 196 9.21 6.55 19.91
CA LEU A 196 9.83 7.64 20.69
C LEU A 196 9.20 7.78 22.08
N ALA A 197 7.87 7.70 22.18
CA ALA A 197 7.16 7.76 23.45
C ALA A 197 7.54 6.57 24.35
N GLY A 198 7.65 5.37 23.80
CA GLY A 198 8.07 4.16 24.51
C GLY A 198 9.49 4.25 25.06
N ARG A 199 10.39 4.99 24.39
CA ARG A 199 11.75 5.30 24.86
C ARG A 199 11.80 6.49 25.85
N GLY A 200 10.65 7.04 26.23
CA GLY A 200 10.57 8.21 27.11
C GLY A 200 10.85 9.55 26.43
N ASN A 201 11.14 9.57 25.12
CA ASN A 201 11.32 10.79 24.35
C ASN A 201 9.97 11.42 23.96
N ARG A 202 9.24 11.87 24.99
CA ARG A 202 7.87 12.39 24.87
C ARG A 202 7.79 13.68 24.05
N LYS A 203 8.84 14.50 24.05
CA LYS A 203 8.87 15.77 23.29
C LYS A 203 8.86 15.49 21.79
N ASP A 204 9.75 14.62 21.33
CA ASP A 204 9.81 14.29 19.91
C ASP A 204 8.61 13.42 19.48
N ALA A 205 8.11 12.57 20.36
CA ALA A 205 6.85 11.87 20.13
C ALA A 205 5.67 12.84 19.92
N ALA A 206 5.51 13.84 20.82
CA ALA A 206 4.48 14.86 20.69
C ALA A 206 4.60 15.63 19.36
N ASN A 207 5.83 15.95 18.93
CA ASN A 207 6.07 16.61 17.66
C ASN A 207 5.62 15.75 16.46
N LEU A 208 5.92 14.45 16.44
CA LEU A 208 5.49 13.57 15.36
C LEU A 208 3.97 13.36 15.35
N TYR A 209 3.34 13.18 16.51
CA TYR A 209 1.87 13.13 16.59
C TYR A 209 1.24 14.43 16.09
N PHE A 210 1.81 15.58 16.46
CA PHE A 210 1.33 16.87 15.98
C PHE A 210 1.48 17.00 14.46
N GLN A 211 2.59 16.54 13.88
CA GLN A 211 2.77 16.50 12.42
C GLN A 211 1.67 15.69 11.74
N VAL A 212 1.20 14.59 12.35
CA VAL A 212 0.05 13.86 11.79
C VAL A 212 -1.21 14.72 11.78
N ALA A 213 -1.50 15.39 12.90
CA ALA A 213 -2.67 16.26 13.03
C ALA A 213 -2.61 17.52 12.13
N LEU A 214 -1.41 17.92 11.68
CA LEU A 214 -1.23 19.07 10.81
C LEU A 214 -1.24 18.68 9.32
N LEU A 215 -0.50 17.63 8.96
CA LEU A 215 -0.26 17.24 7.57
C LEU A 215 -1.39 16.36 7.00
N PHE A 216 -2.11 15.62 7.85
CA PHE A 216 -3.12 14.65 7.42
C PHE A 216 -4.49 14.90 8.10
N PRO A 217 -5.11 16.08 7.92
CA PRO A 217 -6.36 16.46 8.59
C PRO A 217 -7.56 15.57 8.24
N LYS A 218 -7.50 14.85 7.12
CA LYS A 218 -8.56 13.92 6.67
C LYS A 218 -8.29 12.46 7.05
N SER A 219 -7.14 12.16 7.64
CA SER A 219 -6.82 10.77 7.99
C SER A 219 -7.68 10.27 9.15
N ALA A 220 -8.03 8.99 9.11
CA ALA A 220 -8.65 8.31 10.25
C ALA A 220 -7.79 8.37 11.53
N LYS A 221 -6.49 8.65 11.40
CA LYS A 221 -5.55 8.83 12.52
C LYS A 221 -5.59 10.22 13.16
N HIS A 222 -6.29 11.17 12.57
CA HIS A 222 -6.27 12.55 13.04
C HIS A 222 -6.78 12.73 14.49
N PRO A 223 -7.91 12.14 14.94
CA PRO A 223 -8.36 12.25 16.33
C PRO A 223 -7.37 11.63 17.32
N GLU A 224 -6.82 10.46 16.97
CA GLU A 224 -5.79 9.79 17.76
C GLU A 224 -4.53 10.65 17.88
N ALA A 225 -4.08 11.25 16.79
CA ALA A 225 -2.91 12.12 16.76
C ALA A 225 -3.06 13.35 17.67
N LEU A 226 -4.22 14.02 17.66
CA LEU A 226 -4.52 15.12 18.58
C LEU A 226 -4.46 14.66 20.04
N TYR A 227 -5.08 13.52 20.35
CA TYR A 227 -5.08 12.95 21.69
C TYR A 227 -3.68 12.59 22.17
N ARG A 228 -2.90 11.89 21.35
CA ARG A 228 -1.52 11.50 21.68
C ARG A 228 -0.58 12.69 21.80
N THR A 229 -0.80 13.76 21.03
CA THR A 229 -0.10 15.04 21.21
C THR A 229 -0.41 15.63 22.59
N TYR A 230 -1.70 15.71 22.94
CA TYR A 230 -2.14 16.16 24.27
C TYR A 230 -1.52 15.33 25.40
N GLU A 231 -1.59 14.00 25.34
CA GLU A 231 -1.07 13.11 26.40
C GLU A 231 0.42 13.34 26.65
N ASN A 232 1.22 13.41 25.59
CA ASN A 232 2.67 13.59 25.72
C ASN A 232 3.03 14.99 26.23
N LEU A 233 2.33 16.04 25.77
CA LEU A 233 2.53 17.41 26.27
C LEU A 233 2.09 17.56 27.73
N LYS A 234 0.96 16.95 28.12
CA LYS A 234 0.49 16.95 29.51
C LYS A 234 1.49 16.27 30.44
N ALA A 235 2.05 15.14 30.02
CA ALA A 235 3.09 14.44 30.77
C ALA A 235 4.39 15.27 30.91
N LEU A 236 4.63 16.21 29.99
CA LEU A 236 5.73 17.18 30.05
C LEU A 236 5.37 18.46 30.83
N LYS A 237 4.15 18.59 31.35
CA LYS A 237 3.59 19.82 31.96
C LYS A 237 3.65 21.03 31.01
N ASP A 238 3.51 20.78 29.71
CA ASP A 238 3.52 21.84 28.70
C ASP A 238 2.13 22.48 28.58
N ALA A 239 2.05 23.80 28.76
CA ALA A 239 0.79 24.56 28.74
C ALA A 239 0.04 24.49 27.40
N ARG A 240 0.70 24.06 26.32
CA ARG A 240 0.06 23.88 25.00
C ARG A 240 -0.84 22.66 24.94
N ALA A 241 -0.74 21.72 25.89
CA ALA A 241 -1.52 20.48 25.90
C ALA A 241 -3.03 20.75 25.75
N ASP A 242 -3.56 21.71 26.51
CA ASP A 242 -4.99 21.99 26.56
C ASP A 242 -5.56 22.48 25.22
N LYS A 243 -4.72 23.11 24.38
CA LYS A 243 -5.12 23.51 23.02
C LYS A 243 -5.49 22.29 22.16
N PHE A 244 -4.74 21.19 22.28
CA PHE A 244 -5.00 19.96 21.53
C PHE A 244 -6.22 19.22 22.07
N ALA A 245 -6.42 19.21 23.39
CA ALA A 245 -7.63 18.67 24.00
C ALA A 245 -8.89 19.43 23.56
N ALA A 246 -8.84 20.77 23.56
CA ALA A 246 -9.93 21.62 23.10
C ALA A 246 -10.25 21.38 21.62
N ARG A 247 -9.21 21.32 20.77
CA ARG A 247 -9.36 21.02 19.34
C ARG A 247 -10.00 19.65 19.11
N LEU A 248 -9.56 18.61 19.82
CA LEU A 248 -10.13 17.26 19.72
C LEU A 248 -11.62 17.24 20.12
N LYS A 249 -12.01 17.91 21.21
CA LYS A 249 -13.42 17.99 21.63
C LYS A 249 -14.29 18.74 20.61
N ALA A 250 -13.76 19.81 20.02
CA ALA A 250 -14.48 20.63 19.06
C ALA A 250 -14.68 19.91 17.72
N GLU A 251 -13.63 19.29 17.19
CA GLU A 251 -13.65 18.65 15.86
C GLU A 251 -14.25 17.23 15.90
N TYR A 252 -14.13 16.52 17.03
CA TYR A 252 -14.53 15.10 17.14
C TYR A 252 -15.29 14.78 18.44
N PRO A 253 -16.39 15.48 18.75
CA PRO A 253 -17.08 15.36 20.05
C PRO A 253 -17.54 13.94 20.41
N ASN A 254 -17.82 13.12 19.40
CA ASN A 254 -18.31 11.75 19.58
C ASN A 254 -17.22 10.67 19.46
N ASP A 255 -15.99 11.04 19.11
CA ASP A 255 -14.89 10.09 18.91
C ASP A 255 -14.42 9.49 20.24
N SER A 256 -13.97 8.24 20.17
CA SER A 256 -13.49 7.51 21.35
C SER A 256 -12.33 8.20 22.07
N PHE A 257 -11.47 8.92 21.35
CA PHE A 257 -10.35 9.66 21.93
C PHE A 257 -10.80 10.96 22.61
N ALA A 258 -11.81 11.65 22.08
CA ALA A 258 -12.39 12.82 22.74
C ALA A 258 -13.02 12.44 24.08
N LYS A 259 -13.69 11.29 24.15
CA LYS A 259 -14.29 10.74 25.38
C LYS A 259 -13.25 10.34 26.44
N ARG A 260 -11.99 10.10 26.06
CA ARG A 260 -10.88 9.80 26.99
C ARG A 260 -10.29 11.03 27.65
N LEU A 261 -10.59 12.23 27.16
CA LEU A 261 -10.13 13.48 27.76
C LEU A 261 -10.83 13.70 29.11
N LYS A 262 -10.14 13.30 30.19
CA LYS A 262 -10.48 13.71 31.56
C LYS A 262 -10.19 15.19 31.75
#